data_AF-A0A453HEC0-F1
#
_entry.id   AF-A0A453HEC0-F1
#
_cell.length_a   1.000
_cell.length_b   1.000
_cell.length_c   1.000
_cell.angle_alpha   90.00
_cell.angle_beta   90.00
_cell.angle_gamma   90.00
#
_symmetry.space_group_name_H-M   'P 1'
#
loop_
_entity.id
_entity.type
_entity.pdbx_description
1 polymer ?
#
loop_
_entity_poly.entity_id
_entity_poly.type
_entity_poly.pdbx_seq_one_letter_code
_entity_poly.pdbx_strand_id
1 'polypeptide(L)'
;MALVVPFMINLFVTTVFAKGFYGTEEARTIGLENAGQYLQEKFGGDYFPILSIWGVGLLAAGTSSTITGTYAGQFIMDGFLNWRLKKWMRAMITRSFAIVPTIVVALYFNASESALDVLNEWLNVLQSVQIPFSLIPLITLVSKEQVMGVFKIGLTTQVISHRILN
;
A
#
# COMPACT_ATOMS: atom_id res chain seq x y z
N MET A 1 0.69 0.67 -19.06
CA MET A 1 1.90 0.03 -18.50
C MET A 1 2.04 0.18 -16.99
N ALA A 2 1.85 1.38 -16.43
CA ALA A 2 2.07 1.65 -14.99
C ALA A 2 1.27 0.76 -14.02
N LEU A 3 0.07 0.30 -14.39
CA LEU A 3 -0.73 -0.63 -13.57
C LEU A 3 -0.50 -2.11 -13.92
N VAL A 4 -0.14 -2.39 -15.18
CA VAL A 4 0.04 -3.76 -15.69
C VAL A 4 1.26 -4.42 -15.05
N VAL A 5 2.35 -3.67 -14.90
CA VAL A 5 3.59 -4.21 -14.30
C VAL A 5 3.39 -4.59 -12.83
N PRO A 6 2.85 -3.72 -11.94
CA PRO A 6 2.51 -4.12 -10.56
C PRO A 6 1.52 -5.27 -10.49
N PHE A 7 0.51 -5.30 -11.39
CA PHE A 7 -0.44 -6.40 -11.46
C PHE A 7 0.26 -7.73 -11.77
N MET A 8 1.18 -7.75 -12.75
CA MET A 8 1.97 -8.94 -13.07
C MET A 8 2.87 -9.36 -11.91
N ILE A 9 3.54 -8.40 -11.24
CA ILE A 9 4.39 -8.69 -10.08
C ILE A 9 3.56 -9.34 -8.97
N ASN A 10 2.44 -8.72 -8.59
CA ASN A 10 1.55 -9.25 -7.56
C ASN A 10 1.02 -10.64 -7.94
N LEU A 11 0.63 -10.84 -9.20
CA LEU A 11 0.17 -12.15 -9.69
C LEU A 11 1.26 -13.22 -9.53
N PHE A 12 2.50 -12.93 -9.92
CA PHE A 12 3.60 -13.89 -9.77
C PHE A 12 3.91 -14.15 -8.30
N VAL A 13 4.02 -13.11 -7.47
CA VAL A 13 4.33 -13.22 -6.04
C VAL A 13 3.26 -14.06 -5.33
N THR A 14 1.97 -13.73 -5.54
CA THR A 14 0.86 -14.49 -4.95
C THR A 14 0.83 -15.93 -5.44
N THR A 15 1.10 -16.19 -6.73
CA THR A 15 1.10 -17.57 -7.27
C THR A 15 2.24 -18.41 -6.69
N VAL A 16 3.45 -17.83 -6.57
CA VAL A 16 4.62 -18.50 -6.00
C VAL A 16 4.39 -18.85 -4.53
N PHE A 17 3.89 -17.91 -3.74
CA PHE A 17 3.62 -18.15 -2.32
C PHE A 17 2.40 -19.04 -2.10
N ALA A 18 1.36 -18.94 -2.93
CA ALA A 18 0.26 -19.90 -2.91
C ALA A 18 0.80 -21.31 -3.17
N LYS A 19 1.58 -21.54 -4.23
CA LYS A 19 2.15 -22.87 -4.46
C LYS A 19 3.07 -23.36 -3.32
N GLY A 20 3.68 -22.43 -2.59
CA GLY A 20 4.64 -22.75 -1.54
C GLY A 20 4.06 -23.05 -0.18
N PHE A 21 3.00 -22.32 0.20
CA PHE A 21 2.44 -22.35 1.54
C PHE A 21 0.97 -22.78 1.56
N TYR A 22 0.34 -23.07 0.41
CA TYR A 22 -1.07 -23.49 0.39
C TYR A 22 -1.26 -24.83 1.08
N GLY A 23 -2.04 -24.81 2.17
CA GLY A 23 -2.37 -26.00 2.97
C GLY A 23 -1.36 -26.34 4.07
N THR A 24 -0.35 -25.50 4.33
CA THR A 24 0.56 -25.65 5.48
C THR A 24 0.10 -24.81 6.67
N GLU A 25 0.44 -25.21 7.90
CA GLU A 25 0.16 -24.42 9.12
C GLU A 25 0.88 -23.05 9.08
N GLU A 26 2.01 -22.96 8.37
CA GLU A 26 2.79 -21.75 8.13
C GLU A 26 2.08 -20.74 7.20
N ALA A 27 1.00 -21.14 6.52
CA ALA A 27 0.21 -20.24 5.66
C ALA A 27 -0.37 -19.05 6.42
N ARG A 28 -0.60 -19.20 7.74
CA ARG A 28 -1.17 -18.16 8.59
C ARG A 28 -0.14 -17.12 9.06
N THR A 29 1.14 -17.46 9.05
CA THR A 29 2.23 -16.62 9.59
C THR A 29 3.23 -16.22 8.49
N ILE A 30 2.78 -16.16 7.23
CA ILE A 30 3.63 -15.72 6.11
C ILE A 30 4.02 -14.25 6.31
N GLY A 31 5.27 -14.04 6.72
CA GLY A 31 5.89 -12.72 6.88
C GLY A 31 6.95 -12.43 5.82
N LEU A 32 7.45 -11.18 5.81
CA LEU A 32 8.52 -10.73 4.90
C LEU A 32 9.82 -11.53 5.06
N GLU A 33 10.09 -12.01 6.28
CA GLU A 33 11.25 -12.83 6.62
C GLU A 33 11.11 -14.26 6.09
N ASN A 34 10.05 -14.97 6.48
CA ASN A 34 9.75 -16.34 6.03
C ASN A 34 9.64 -16.43 4.50
N ALA A 35 9.05 -15.42 3.88
CA ALA A 35 8.97 -15.29 2.43
C ALA A 35 10.35 -15.24 1.75
N GLY A 36 11.29 -14.48 2.33
CA GLY A 36 12.65 -14.36 1.81
C GLY A 36 13.45 -15.65 1.98
N GLN A 37 13.34 -16.29 3.15
CA GLN A 37 13.98 -17.58 3.45
C GLN A 37 13.48 -18.68 2.51
N TYR A 38 12.16 -18.77 2.31
CA TYR A 38 11.55 -19.71 1.38
C TYR A 38 12.07 -19.57 -0.06
N LEU A 39 12.23 -18.34 -0.54
CA LEU A 39 12.76 -18.09 -1.88
C LEU A 39 14.24 -18.49 -1.99
N GLN A 40 15.04 -18.27 -0.94
CA GLN A 40 16.44 -18.69 -0.89
C GLN A 40 16.57 -20.22 -0.92
N GLU A 41 15.80 -20.94 -0.10
CA GLU A 41 15.85 -22.40 -0.02
C GLU A 41 15.41 -23.05 -1.33
N LYS A 42 14.37 -22.51 -1.97
CA LYS A 42 13.79 -23.13 -3.16
C LYS A 42 14.51 -22.81 -4.47
N PHE A 43 15.08 -21.60 -4.58
CA PHE A 43 15.64 -21.11 -5.83
C PHE A 43 17.10 -20.66 -5.73
N GLY A 44 17.62 -20.39 -4.53
CA GLY A 44 18.93 -19.78 -4.32
C GLY A 44 20.09 -20.78 -4.42
N GLY A 45 19.88 -22.02 -3.97
CA GLY A 45 20.98 -22.98 -3.81
C GLY A 45 22.17 -22.38 -3.02
N ASP A 46 23.37 -22.91 -3.20
CA ASP A 46 24.57 -22.43 -2.52
C ASP A 46 25.19 -21.16 -3.15
N TYR A 47 24.79 -20.80 -4.37
CA TYR A 47 25.49 -19.77 -5.18
C TYR A 47 24.68 -18.51 -5.50
N PHE A 48 23.33 -18.55 -5.44
CA PHE A 48 22.49 -17.37 -5.73
C PHE A 48 21.93 -16.74 -4.45
N PRO A 49 22.31 -15.49 -4.10
CA PRO A 49 21.83 -14.80 -2.90
C PRO A 49 20.46 -14.14 -3.17
N ILE A 50 19.43 -14.95 -3.34
CA ILE A 50 18.05 -14.50 -3.56
C ILE A 50 17.53 -13.72 -2.36
N LEU A 51 17.93 -14.08 -1.14
CA LEU A 51 17.57 -13.34 0.07
C LEU A 51 18.04 -11.88 0.00
N SER A 52 19.24 -11.62 -0.54
CA SER A 52 19.77 -10.28 -0.73
C SER A 52 19.00 -9.51 -1.80
N ILE A 53 18.62 -10.16 -2.90
CA ILE A 53 17.81 -9.55 -3.96
C ILE A 53 16.42 -9.20 -3.43
N TRP A 54 15.80 -10.08 -2.63
CA TRP A 54 14.54 -9.83 -1.95
C TRP A 54 14.64 -8.61 -1.02
N GLY A 55 15.68 -8.56 -0.18
CA GLY A 55 15.93 -7.42 0.71
C GLY A 55 16.11 -6.09 -0.03
N VAL A 56 16.91 -6.08 -1.11
CA VAL A 56 17.08 -4.89 -1.97
C VAL A 56 15.76 -4.49 -2.63
N GLY A 57 14.96 -5.47 -3.06
CA GLY A 57 13.62 -5.24 -3.61
C GLY A 57 12.67 -4.59 -2.60
N LEU A 58 12.67 -5.06 -1.34
CA LEU A 58 11.87 -4.47 -0.26
C LEU A 58 12.31 -3.03 0.04
N LEU A 59 13.62 -2.77 0.07
CA LEU A 59 14.14 -1.41 0.24
C LEU A 59 13.71 -0.50 -0.93
N ALA A 60 13.85 -0.97 -2.17
CA ALA A 60 13.43 -0.23 -3.35
C ALA A 60 11.92 0.09 -3.33
N ALA A 61 11.08 -0.88 -2.96
CA ALA A 61 9.64 -0.68 -2.82
C ALA A 61 9.31 0.37 -1.74
N GLY A 62 10.00 0.32 -0.59
CA GLY A 62 9.83 1.29 0.50
C GLY A 62 10.20 2.72 0.10
N THR A 63 11.27 2.90 -0.67
CA THR A 63 11.66 4.23 -1.17
C THR A 63 10.65 4.78 -2.17
N SER A 64 10.16 3.95 -3.10
CA SER A 64 9.14 4.33 -4.08
C SER A 64 7.81 4.76 -3.41
N SER A 65 7.36 3.99 -2.41
CA SER A 65 6.16 4.33 -1.63
C SER A 65 6.33 5.65 -0.88
N THR A 66 7.50 5.89 -0.27
CA THR A 66 7.79 7.16 0.41
C THR A 66 7.69 8.35 -0.54
N ILE A 67 8.29 8.25 -1.74
CA ILE A 67 8.26 9.33 -2.73
C ILE A 67 6.82 9.64 -3.11
N THR A 68 6.05 8.62 -3.48
CA THR A 68 4.63 8.75 -3.87
C THR A 68 3.80 9.36 -2.74
N GLY A 69 3.98 8.90 -1.50
CA GLY A 69 3.29 9.44 -0.32
C GLY A 69 3.62 10.92 -0.06
N THR A 70 4.89 11.32 -0.21
CA THR A 70 5.26 12.73 -0.05
C THR A 70 4.67 13.64 -1.12
N TYR A 71 4.54 13.17 -2.37
CA TYR A 71 3.91 13.95 -3.43
C TYR A 71 2.40 14.02 -3.26
N ALA A 72 1.73 12.90 -2.96
CA ALA A 72 0.29 12.90 -2.68
C ALA A 72 -0.07 13.81 -1.50
N GLY A 73 0.68 13.73 -0.40
CA GLY A 73 0.51 14.61 0.74
C GLY A 73 0.75 16.09 0.42
N GLN A 74 1.63 16.39 -0.55
CA GLN A 74 1.81 17.76 -1.02
C GLN A 74 0.54 18.32 -1.66
N PHE A 75 -0.05 17.58 -2.59
CA PHE A 75 -1.24 18.04 -3.31
C PHE A 75 -2.42 18.23 -2.36
N ILE A 76 -2.56 17.36 -1.37
CA ILE A 76 -3.61 17.49 -0.35
C ILE A 76 -3.37 18.71 0.54
N MET A 77 -2.14 18.90 1.05
CA MET A 77 -1.85 20.05 1.92
C MET A 77 -1.91 21.40 1.20
N ASP A 78 -1.41 21.48 -0.04
CA ASP A 78 -1.46 22.69 -0.84
C ASP A 78 -2.91 22.98 -1.30
N GLY A 79 -3.70 21.94 -1.62
CA GLY A 79 -5.08 22.09 -2.08
C GLY A 79 -6.10 22.37 -0.99
N PHE A 80 -6.04 21.66 0.15
CA PHE A 80 -7.06 21.74 1.21
C PHE A 80 -6.66 22.62 2.39
N LEU A 81 -5.38 22.59 2.81
CA LEU A 81 -4.90 23.32 3.99
C LEU A 81 -4.16 24.63 3.63
N ASN A 82 -3.88 24.86 2.34
CA ASN A 82 -3.04 25.94 1.82
C ASN A 82 -1.72 26.11 2.60
N TRP A 83 -1.16 25.00 3.09
CA TRP A 83 -0.02 24.97 4.01
C TRP A 83 1.23 24.46 3.31
N ARG A 84 2.14 25.38 2.99
CA ARG A 84 3.42 25.06 2.35
C ARG A 84 4.50 24.66 3.35
N LEU A 85 4.59 23.37 3.66
CA LEU A 85 5.70 22.79 4.44
C LEU A 85 6.87 22.35 3.54
N LYS A 86 8.10 22.46 4.04
CA LYS A 86 9.30 21.93 3.37
C LYS A 86 9.18 20.40 3.23
N LYS A 87 9.62 19.85 2.08
CA LYS A 87 9.53 18.41 1.76
C LYS A 87 10.07 17.49 2.86
N TRP A 88 11.23 17.84 3.43
CA TRP A 88 11.85 17.05 4.50
C TRP A 88 11.04 17.08 5.80
N MET A 89 10.49 18.24 6.17
CA MET A 89 9.67 18.36 7.38
C MET A 89 8.36 17.58 7.25
N ARG A 90 7.73 17.62 6.07
CA ARG A 90 6.55 16.81 5.78
C ARG A 90 6.85 15.31 5.89
N ALA A 91 7.95 14.85 5.28
CA ALA A 91 8.36 13.45 5.34
C ALA A 91 8.65 12.99 6.77
N MET A 92 9.32 13.83 7.58
CA MET A 92 9.60 13.55 8.99
C MET A 92 8.32 13.43 9.81
N ILE A 93 7.38 14.37 9.65
CA ILE A 93 6.10 14.34 10.37
C ILE A 93 5.34 13.06 10.04
N THR A 94 5.11 12.76 8.76
CA THR A 94 4.37 11.56 8.35
C THR A 94 5.05 10.27 8.81
N ARG A 95 6.39 10.22 8.76
CA ARG A 95 7.15 9.07 9.28
C ARG A 95 7.05 8.95 10.80
N SER A 96 7.13 10.04 11.54
CA SER A 96 6.96 10.00 13.00
C SER A 96 5.56 9.52 13.37
N PHE A 97 4.52 10.00 12.69
CA PHE A 97 3.15 9.53 12.93
C PHE A 97 2.93 8.06 12.57
N ALA A 98 3.67 7.49 11.62
CA ALA A 98 3.61 6.07 11.31
C ALA A 98 4.44 5.20 12.27
N ILE A 99 5.65 5.67 12.61
CA ILE A 99 6.62 4.89 13.38
C ILE A 99 6.27 4.90 14.87
N VAL A 100 5.83 6.03 15.43
CA VAL A 100 5.56 6.15 16.88
C VAL A 100 4.50 5.14 17.36
N PRO A 101 3.30 5.04 16.75
CA PRO A 101 2.32 4.04 17.17
C PRO A 101 2.84 2.61 17.04
N THR A 102 3.58 2.34 15.96
CA THR A 102 4.16 1.03 15.70
C THR A 102 5.18 0.63 16.77
N ILE A 103 6.09 1.52 17.14
CA ILE A 103 7.07 1.29 18.21
C ILE A 103 6.40 1.14 19.56
N VAL A 104 5.41 1.98 19.87
CA VAL A 104 4.67 1.90 21.13
C VAL A 104 3.99 0.52 21.26
N VAL A 105 3.31 0.05 20.22
CA VAL A 105 2.68 -1.28 20.21
C VAL A 105 3.73 -2.38 20.33
N ALA A 106 4.84 -2.30 19.58
CA ALA A 106 5.90 -3.31 19.64
C ALA A 106 6.52 -3.44 21.05
N LEU A 107 6.75 -2.32 21.74
CA LEU A 107 7.35 -2.30 23.08
C LEU A 107 6.36 -2.71 24.17
N TYR A 108 5.11 -2.27 24.11
CA TYR A 108 4.10 -2.58 25.14
C TYR A 108 3.66 -4.06 25.10
N PHE A 109 3.60 -4.64 23.90
CA PHE A 109 3.10 -6.00 23.70
C PHE A 109 4.20 -7.04 23.48
N ASN A 110 5.47 -6.66 23.67
CA ASN A 110 6.63 -7.56 23.58
C ASN A 110 6.64 -8.40 22.29
N ALA A 111 6.31 -7.76 21.16
CA ALA A 111 6.13 -8.39 19.85
C ALA A 111 5.09 -9.53 19.79
N SER A 112 4.02 -9.50 20.61
CA SER A 112 2.92 -10.45 20.42
C SER A 112 2.20 -10.17 19.09
N GLU A 113 2.13 -11.19 18.23
CA GLU A 113 1.50 -11.12 16.90
C GLU A 113 0.06 -10.57 16.98
N SER A 114 -0.66 -10.89 18.05
CA SER A 114 -2.05 -10.48 18.26
C SER A 114 -2.26 -8.96 18.29
N ALA A 115 -1.32 -8.18 18.82
CA ALA A 115 -1.49 -6.72 18.91
C ALA A 115 -1.19 -6.02 17.58
N LEU A 116 -0.25 -6.57 16.80
CA LEU A 116 0.06 -6.10 15.45
C LEU A 116 -1.08 -6.45 14.49
N ASP A 117 -1.69 -7.62 14.63
CA ASP A 117 -2.86 -8.03 13.86
C ASP A 117 -4.04 -7.09 14.11
N VAL A 118 -4.32 -6.76 15.38
CA VAL A 118 -5.37 -5.77 15.73
C VAL A 118 -5.06 -4.40 15.13
N LEU A 119 -3.81 -3.92 15.22
CA LEU A 119 -3.42 -2.65 14.59
C LEU A 119 -3.64 -2.68 13.07
N ASN A 120 -3.24 -3.76 12.41
CA ASN A 120 -3.43 -3.95 10.97
C ASN A 120 -4.91 -3.99 10.59
N GLU A 121 -5.75 -4.66 11.38
CA GLU A 121 -7.20 -4.69 11.16
C GLU A 121 -7.80 -3.28 11.27
N TRP A 122 -7.44 -2.52 12.31
CA TRP A 122 -7.87 -1.13 12.45
C TRP A 122 -7.40 -0.24 11.30
N LEU A 123 -6.15 -0.42 10.82
CA LEU A 123 -5.63 0.29 9.66
C LEU A 123 -6.43 -0.04 8.39
N ASN A 124 -6.77 -1.32 8.17
CA ASN A 124 -7.58 -1.75 7.04
C ASN A 124 -9.01 -1.17 7.11
N VAL A 125 -9.62 -1.17 8.30
CA VAL A 125 -10.94 -0.53 8.52
C VAL A 125 -10.86 0.96 8.20
N LEU A 126 -9.85 1.66 8.73
CA LEU A 126 -9.65 3.08 8.46
C LEU A 126 -9.47 3.35 6.96
N GLN A 127 -8.67 2.52 6.26
CA GLN A 127 -8.46 2.64 4.83
C GLN A 127 -9.76 2.44 4.05
N SER A 128 -10.59 1.45 4.43
CA SER A 128 -11.88 1.19 3.77
C SER A 128 -12.83 2.38 3.85
N VAL A 129 -12.83 3.11 4.98
CA VAL A 129 -13.65 4.32 5.19
C VAL A 129 -13.13 5.52 4.39
N GLN A 130 -11.81 5.61 4.16
CA GLN A 130 -11.19 6.72 3.42
C GLN A 130 -11.44 6.67 1.90
N ILE A 131 -11.55 5.46 1.32
CA ILE A 131 -11.77 5.28 -0.13
C ILE A 131 -13.04 6.00 -0.62
N PRO A 132 -14.24 5.77 -0.06
CA PRO A 132 -15.46 6.43 -0.55
C PRO A 132 -15.39 7.96 -0.41
N PHE A 133 -14.77 8.46 0.67
CA PHE A 133 -14.59 9.90 0.88
C PHE A 133 -13.71 10.54 -0.21
N SER A 134 -12.72 9.82 -0.72
CA SER A 134 -11.88 10.29 -1.83
C SER A 134 -12.56 10.12 -3.19
N LEU A 135 -13.34 9.05 -3.36
CA LEU A 135 -13.92 8.64 -4.63
C LEU A 135 -15.17 9.46 -5.01
N ILE A 136 -16.04 9.78 -4.05
CA ILE A 136 -17.27 10.54 -4.30
C ILE A 136 -16.99 11.94 -4.90
N PRO A 137 -16.09 12.76 -4.31
CA PRO A 137 -15.72 14.06 -4.89
C PRO A 137 -15.07 13.91 -6.26
N LEU A 138 -14.21 12.90 -6.43
CA LEU A 138 -13.54 12.64 -7.71
C LEU A 138 -14.55 12.35 -8.82
N ILE A 139 -15.50 11.43 -8.60
CA ILE A 139 -16.55 11.12 -9.59
C ILE A 139 -17.41 12.34 -9.86
N THR A 140 -17.76 13.10 -8.83
CA THR A 140 -18.58 14.31 -8.97
C THR A 140 -17.87 15.37 -9.81
N LEU A 141 -16.57 15.57 -9.61
CA LEU A 141 -15.76 16.53 -10.38
C LEU A 141 -15.58 16.08 -11.83
N VAL A 142 -15.28 14.80 -12.04
CA VAL A 142 -15.07 14.23 -13.38
C VAL A 142 -16.37 14.13 -14.19
N SER A 143 -17.51 14.08 -13.51
CA SER A 143 -18.86 14.12 -14.10
C SER A 143 -19.34 15.52 -14.48
N LYS A 144 -18.74 16.58 -13.93
CA LYS A 144 -19.16 17.95 -14.17
C LYS A 144 -18.57 18.49 -15.47
N GLU A 145 -19.46 18.84 -16.39
CA GLU A 145 -19.10 19.41 -17.70
C GLU A 145 -18.40 20.77 -17.58
N GLN A 146 -18.72 21.54 -16.53
CA GLN A 146 -18.04 22.81 -16.22
C GLN A 146 -16.56 22.63 -15.84
N VAL A 147 -16.15 21.46 -15.32
CA VAL A 147 -14.77 21.21 -14.86
C VAL A 147 -13.98 20.42 -15.92
N MET A 148 -14.59 19.43 -16.57
CA MET A 148 -13.92 18.56 -17.54
C MET A 148 -14.13 18.97 -19.01
N GLY A 149 -15.07 19.87 -19.31
CA GLY A 149 -15.40 20.29 -20.67
C GLY A 149 -15.71 19.10 -21.58
N VAL A 150 -14.96 19.00 -22.68
CA VAL A 150 -15.11 17.95 -23.73
C VAL A 150 -14.67 16.55 -23.24
N PHE A 151 -13.94 16.45 -22.11
CA PHE A 151 -13.43 15.19 -21.56
C PHE A 151 -14.32 14.58 -20.45
N LYS A 152 -15.58 14.98 -20.38
CA LYS A 152 -16.56 14.43 -19.43
C LYS A 152 -16.69 12.91 -19.60
N ILE A 153 -16.74 12.19 -18.48
CA ILE A 153 -16.94 10.73 -18.51
C ILE A 153 -18.33 10.37 -19.07
N GLY A 154 -18.35 9.33 -19.91
CA GLY A 154 -19.59 8.79 -20.47
C GLY A 154 -20.49 8.15 -19.40
N LEU A 155 -21.79 8.08 -19.70
CA LEU A 155 -22.82 7.55 -18.80
C LEU A 155 -22.48 6.14 -18.28
N THR A 156 -21.86 5.30 -19.12
CA THR A 156 -21.45 3.93 -18.77
C THR A 156 -20.44 3.91 -17.63
N THR A 157 -19.44 4.81 -17.66
CA THR A 157 -18.43 4.91 -16.60
C THR A 157 -19.07 5.44 -15.31
N GLN A 158 -20.00 6.38 -15.40
CA GLN A 158 -20.74 6.89 -14.23
C GLN A 158 -21.57 5.79 -13.55
N VAL A 159 -22.27 4.96 -14.33
CA VAL A 159 -23.08 3.85 -13.80
C VAL A 159 -22.21 2.78 -13.14
N ILE A 160 -21.07 2.44 -13.75
CA ILE A 160 -20.11 1.49 -13.16
C ILE A 160 -19.54 2.05 -11.85
N SER A 161 -19.14 3.32 -11.83
CA SER A 161 -18.61 3.96 -10.64
C SER A 161 -19.64 4.04 -9.50
N HIS A 162 -20.92 4.30 -9.82
CA HIS A 162 -21.99 4.29 -8.81
C HIS A 162 -22.24 2.89 -8.23
N ARG A 163 -22.08 1.84 -9.03
CA ARG A 163 -22.20 0.44 -8.58
C ARG A 163 -21.02 -0.06 -7.74
N ILE A 164 -19.86 0.57 -7.83
CA ILE A 164 -18.68 0.24 -7.00
C ILE A 164 -18.80 0.88 -5.60
N LEU A 165 -19.65 1.91 -5.45
CA LEU A 165 -19.86 2.66 -4.22
C LEU A 165 -21.05 2.17 -3.37
N ASN A 166 -21.93 1.32 -3.93
CA ASN A 166 -23.08 0.70 -3.27
C ASN A 166 -22.80 -0.78 -3.02
#